data_AF-A0AAW5C736-F1
#
_entry.id   AF-A0AAW5C736-F1
#
_cell.length_a   1.000
_cell.length_b   1.000
_cell.length_c   1.000
_cell.angle_alpha   90.00
_cell.angle_beta   90.00
_cell.angle_gamma   90.00
#
_symmetry.space_group_name_H-M   'P 1'
#
loop_
_entity.id
_entity.type
_entity.pdbx_description
1 polymer ?
#
loop_
_entity_poly.entity_id
_entity_poly.type
_entity_poly.pdbx_seq_one_letter_code
_entity_poly.pdbx_strand_id
1 'polypeptide(L)' 'MPKKRRGRPATDNPKNLRVDVRLTPEELELLDGYCQERGVSRPQGLRDGIKALHADKK' A
#
# COMPACT_ATOMS: atom_id res chain seq x y z
N MET A 1 28.82 10.69 23.58
CA MET A 1 28.40 10.33 22.21
C MET A 1 27.00 9.74 22.29
N PRO A 2 25.95 10.34 21.68
CA PRO A 2 24.60 9.82 21.83
C PRO A 2 24.49 8.46 21.15
N LYS A 3 23.95 7.47 21.87
CA LYS A 3 23.79 6.08 21.42
C LYS A 3 22.98 6.04 20.13
N LYS A 4 23.58 5.56 19.03
CA LYS A 4 22.84 5.12 17.83
C LYS A 4 21.83 4.06 18.28
N ARG A 5 20.55 4.39 18.24
CA ARG A 5 19.47 3.42 18.50
C ARG A 5 19.56 2.36 17.41
N ARG A 6 20.09 1.18 17.73
CA ARG A 6 20.13 0.03 16.83
C ARG A 6 18.72 -0.58 16.82
N GLY A 7 17.93 -0.27 15.80
CA GLY A 7 16.55 -0.73 15.62
C GLY A 7 15.94 -0.17 14.32
N ARG A 8 14.72 -0.64 13.95
CA ARG A 8 13.95 -0.03 12.84
C ARG A 8 13.80 1.48 13.14
N PRO A 9 14.04 2.37 12.16
CA PRO A 9 13.84 3.80 12.35
C PRO A 9 12.47 4.08 12.98
N ALA A 10 12.43 4.94 13.99
CA ALA A 10 11.16 5.42 14.52
C ALA A 10 10.49 6.24 13.40
N THR A 11 9.40 5.71 12.87
CA THR A 11 8.52 6.40 11.93
C THR A 11 7.22 6.65 12.67
N ASP A 12 6.67 7.88 12.60
CA ASP A 12 5.42 8.24 13.27
C ASP A 12 4.21 7.39 12.82
N ASN A 13 4.24 6.87 11.59
CA ASN A 13 3.20 5.99 11.06
C ASN A 13 3.79 4.71 10.41
N PRO A 14 4.17 3.72 11.22
CA PRO A 14 4.74 2.48 10.70
C PRO A 14 3.64 1.60 10.07
N LYS A 15 3.97 0.94 8.96
CA LYS A 15 3.10 0.00 8.25
C LYS A 15 2.99 -1.34 9.00
N ASN A 16 2.43 -1.30 10.21
CA ASN A 16 2.35 -2.45 11.10
C ASN A 16 1.04 -3.25 10.95
N LEU A 17 0.04 -2.68 10.27
CA LEU A 17 -1.24 -3.34 10.03
C LEU A 17 -1.14 -4.20 8.77
N ARG A 18 -1.51 -5.47 8.91
CA ARG A 18 -1.65 -6.41 7.80
C ARG A 18 -3.12 -6.54 7.45
N VAL A 19 -3.43 -6.46 6.16
CA VAL A 19 -4.77 -6.65 5.62
C VAL A 19 -4.66 -7.76 4.59
N ASP A 20 -5.35 -8.87 4.82
CA ASP A 20 -5.47 -9.97 3.86
C ASP A 20 -6.86 -9.86 3.22
N VAL A 21 -6.90 -9.69 1.89
CA VAL A 21 -8.14 -9.51 1.11
C VAL A 21 -8.24 -10.63 0.10
N ARG A 22 -9.44 -11.22 -0.03
CA ARG A 22 -9.77 -12.16 -1.11
C ARG A 22 -10.32 -11.35 -2.28
N LEU A 23 -9.75 -11.56 -3.45
CA LEU A 23 -10.16 -10.93 -4.70
C LEU A 23 -10.66 -12.00 -5.65
N THR A 24 -11.61 -11.64 -6.50
CA THR A 24 -11.98 -12.44 -7.66
C THR A 24 -10.87 -12.37 -8.73
N PRO A 25 -10.86 -13.29 -9.72
CA PRO A 25 -9.91 -13.23 -10.83
C PRO A 25 -9.96 -11.90 -11.59
N GLU A 26 -11.16 -11.38 -11.84
CA GLU A 26 -11.38 -10.11 -12.56
C GLU A 26 -10.80 -8.92 -11.80
N GLU A 27 -11.03 -8.85 -10.48
CA GLU A 27 -10.47 -7.80 -9.62
C GLU A 27 -8.94 -7.84 -9.57
N LEU A 28 -8.37 -9.05 -9.59
CA LEU A 28 -6.92 -9.23 -9.61
C LEU A 28 -6.33 -8.78 -10.95
N GLU A 29 -6.97 -9.08 -12.07
CA GLU A 29 -6.55 -8.62 -13.40
C GLU A 29 -6.59 -7.09 -13.51
N LEU A 30 -7.65 -6.45 -12.99
CA LEU A 30 -7.75 -4.98 -12.94
C LEU A 30 -6.63 -4.37 -12.09
N LEU A 31 -6.35 -4.95 -10.92
CA LEU A 31 -5.26 -4.50 -10.06
C LEU A 31 -3.90 -4.69 -10.73
N ASP A 32 -3.68 -5.81 -11.40
CA ASP A 32 -2.43 -6.12 -12.08
C ASP A 32 -2.21 -5.20 -13.27
N GLY A 33 -3.24 -4.93 -14.08
CA GLY A 33 -3.18 -3.96 -15.17
C GLY A 33 -2.78 -2.58 -14.66
N TYR A 34 -3.45 -2.08 -13.62
CA TYR A 34 -3.09 -0.81 -12.98
C TYR A 34 -1.64 -0.80 -12.46
N CYS A 35 -1.21 -1.89 -11.82
CA CYS A 35 0.14 -2.00 -11.28
C CYS A 35 1.20 -2.01 -12.39
N GLN A 36 0.93 -2.67 -13.51
CA GLN A 36 1.81 -2.70 -14.68
C GLN A 36 1.94 -1.33 -15.33
N GLU A 37 0.81 -0.65 -15.57
CA GLU A 37 0.80 0.69 -16.19
C GLU A 37 1.55 1.73 -15.36
N ARG A 38 1.40 1.67 -14.03
CA ARG A 38 2.02 2.61 -13.09
C ARG A 38 3.41 2.18 -12.61
N GLY A 39 3.84 0.96 -12.92
CA GLY A 39 5.08 0.37 -12.43
C GLY A 39 5.13 0.23 -10.90
N VAL A 40 3.98 -0.01 -10.26
CA VAL A 40 3.87 -0.13 -8.79
C VAL A 40 3.60 -1.58 -8.37
N SER A 41 3.89 -1.90 -7.12
CA SER A 41 3.57 -3.21 -6.56
C SER A 41 2.09 -3.32 -6.17
N ARG A 42 1.51 -4.53 -6.18
CA ARG A 42 0.12 -4.79 -5.76
C ARG A 42 -0.28 -4.11 -4.44
N PRO A 43 0.53 -4.17 -3.35
CA PRO A 43 0.18 -3.50 -2.10
C PRO A 43 0.19 -1.97 -2.21
N GLN A 44 0.97 -1.41 -3.14
CA GLN A 44 0.98 0.02 -3.40
C GLN A 44 -0.24 0.41 -4.25
N GLY A 45 -0.57 -0.36 -5.28
CA GLY A 45 -1.79 -0.14 -6.06
C GLY A 45 -3.06 -0.21 -5.22
N LEU A 46 -3.14 -1.16 -4.26
CA LEU A 46 -4.26 -1.22 -3.32
C LEU A 46 -4.38 0.06 -2.47
N ARG A 47 -3.25 0.61 -2.00
CA ARG A 47 -3.22 1.86 -1.22
C ARG A 47 -3.62 3.06 -2.06
N ASP A 48 -3.18 3.09 -3.31
CA ASP A 48 -3.50 4.19 -4.23
C ASP A 48 -4.99 4.15 -4.60
N GLY A 49 -5.57 2.96 -4.77
CA GLY A 49 -7.03 2.77 -4.88
C GLY A 49 -7.78 3.28 -3.65
N ILE A 50 -7.35 2.94 -2.43
CA ILE A 50 -7.96 3.45 -1.18
C ILE A 50 -7.91 4.99 -1.12
N LYS A 51 -6.77 5.59 -1.51
CA LYS A 51 -6.62 7.06 -1.53
C LYS A 51 -7.51 7.70 -2.60
N ALA A 52 -7.60 7.11 -3.79
CA ALA A 52 -8.45 7.60 -4.86
C ALA A 52 -9.93 7.59 -4.43
N LEU A 53 -10.40 6.48 -3.84
CA LEU A 53 -11.77 6.39 -3.30
C LEU A 53 -12.05 7.40 -2.18
N HIS A 54 -11.04 7.77 -1.39
CA HIS A 54 -11.18 8.82 -0.37
C HIS A 54 -11.21 10.23 -0.97
N ALA A 55 -10.43 10.47 -2.04
CA ALA A 55 -10.41 11.74 -2.75
C ALA A 55 -11.71 11.99 -3.54
N ASP A 56 -12.29 10.94 -4.12
CA ASP A 56 -13.53 11.03 -4.92
C ASP A 56 -14.78 11.28 -4.08
N LYS A 57 -14.76 10.90 -2.79
CA LYS A 57 -15.85 11.13 -1.84
C LYS A 57 -15.90 12.56 -1.27
N LYS A 58 -15.08 13.48 -1.77
CA LYS A 58 -14.94 14.83 -1.25
C LYS A 58 -15.27 15.87 -2.32
#